data_AF-A0A5C4SHE0-F1
#
_entry.id   AF-A0A5C4SHE0-F1
#
_cell.length_a   1.000
_cell.length_b   1.000
_cell.length_c   1.000
_cell.angle_alpha   90.00
_cell.angle_beta   90.00
_cell.angle_gamma   90.00
#
_symmetry.space_group_name_H-M   'P 1'
#
loop_
_entity.id
_entity.type
_entity.pdbx_description
1 polymer ?
#
loop_
_entity_poly.entity_id
_entity_poly.type
_entity_poly.pdbx_seq_one_letter_code
_entity_poly.pdbx_strand_id
1 'polypeptide(L)'
;MKFKILSLVFLCFNLCVVSCKKDDNDIPVIPERDRTEQQEEDKQLLIDYLETHYYNASDFDGTNPNPNPSISDLIITKLEEGESVPEGSRLLVNDTLMKLVTFAETKYEVYYLDLNTNVNPEAPSPTFADNVVVNYEGFTLDNKVFDSAATPVTFDLTSLIPGWRKVVPEFRTAEDFVENEDGTVDFLNHGVGVMFIPSGLAYFSSGTAGIPAYSPIIFKFDLYQMSENDHDEDNVPSYKEDIDGDGELTNDDTDGDRIPDFFDPDDDGDGVNTINEDLDGPDGKGDGDPTNDIGKNGIPKYLDPEETESNLN
;
A
#
# COMPACT_ATOMS: atom_id res chain seq x y z
N MET A 1 -55.68 38.20 -26.07
CA MET A 1 -55.01 39.51 -25.87
C MET A 1 -53.60 39.39 -26.45
N LYS A 2 -53.29 40.17 -27.51
CA LYS A 2 -51.98 40.53 -28.13
C LYS A 2 -51.15 39.38 -28.77
N PHE A 3 -51.12 39.24 -30.12
CA PHE A 3 -50.17 39.83 -31.12
C PHE A 3 -48.68 39.51 -30.81
N LYS A 4 -47.88 38.88 -31.69
CA LYS A 4 -47.12 39.49 -32.82
C LYS A 4 -46.25 38.39 -33.49
N ILE A 5 -46.27 38.19 -34.82
CA ILE A 5 -45.44 38.76 -35.90
C ILE A 5 -44.50 37.70 -36.52
N LEU A 6 -44.80 37.44 -37.80
CA LEU A 6 -44.00 36.81 -38.84
C LEU A 6 -42.73 37.64 -39.15
N SER A 7 -41.56 37.02 -39.34
CA SER A 7 -40.54 37.60 -40.21
C SER A 7 -39.63 36.54 -40.83
N LEU A 8 -39.49 36.64 -42.15
CA LEU A 8 -38.78 35.79 -43.09
C LEU A 8 -37.68 36.66 -43.72
N VAL A 9 -36.40 36.28 -43.63
CA VAL A 9 -35.28 36.86 -44.42
C VAL A 9 -34.22 35.75 -44.58
N PHE A 10 -34.09 35.08 -45.73
CA PHE A 10 -33.30 35.37 -46.95
C PHE A 10 -31.76 35.26 -46.82
N LEU A 11 -31.20 34.30 -47.58
CA LEU A 11 -30.04 34.44 -48.51
C LEU A 11 -28.61 34.05 -48.05
N CYS A 12 -28.07 33.01 -48.73
CA CYS A 12 -26.69 32.78 -49.25
C CYS A 12 -25.49 32.84 -48.26
N PHE A 13 -24.36 32.15 -48.41
CA PHE A 13 -23.76 31.17 -49.33
C PHE A 13 -22.32 30.91 -48.76
N ASN A 14 -21.72 29.76 -49.07
CA ASN A 14 -20.30 29.37 -48.88
C ASN A 14 -19.80 28.80 -47.53
N LEU A 15 -19.51 27.49 -47.57
CA LEU A 15 -18.18 26.87 -47.39
C LEU A 15 -17.23 27.48 -46.36
N CYS A 16 -17.08 26.76 -45.24
CA CYS A 16 -15.76 26.38 -44.71
C CYS A 16 -15.87 24.95 -44.19
N VAL A 17 -15.37 23.99 -44.97
CA VAL A 17 -14.96 22.68 -44.46
C VAL A 17 -13.77 22.91 -43.54
N VAL A 18 -14.03 23.12 -42.25
CA VAL A 18 -13.01 22.94 -41.23
C VAL A 18 -12.94 21.45 -40.96
N SER A 19 -12.09 20.78 -41.73
CA SER A 19 -11.51 19.50 -41.35
C SER A 19 -10.68 19.74 -40.09
N CYS A 20 -11.31 19.68 -38.91
CA CYS A 20 -10.57 19.23 -37.75
C CYS A 20 -10.07 17.84 -38.11
N LYS A 21 -8.77 17.72 -38.36
CA LYS A 21 -8.11 16.42 -38.21
C LYS A 21 -8.56 15.93 -36.85
N LYS A 22 -9.17 14.74 -36.80
CA LYS A 22 -9.07 13.96 -35.59
C LYS A 22 -7.58 13.76 -35.41
N ASP A 23 -6.96 14.51 -34.50
CA ASP A 23 -5.78 13.99 -33.84
C ASP A 23 -6.33 12.81 -33.04
N ASP A 24 -6.41 11.66 -33.73
CA ASP A 24 -6.52 10.36 -33.10
C ASP A 24 -5.21 10.20 -32.32
N ASN A 25 -5.14 10.86 -31.16
CA ASN A 25 -4.26 10.45 -30.09
C ASN A 25 -4.81 9.11 -29.59
N ASP A 26 -4.70 8.07 -30.41
CA ASP A 26 -4.79 6.69 -29.97
C ASP A 26 -3.62 6.51 -29.02
N ILE A 27 -3.87 6.78 -27.74
CA ILE A 27 -2.98 6.37 -26.67
C ILE A 27 -2.94 4.84 -26.79
N PRO A 28 -1.78 4.24 -27.10
CA PRO A 28 -1.71 2.79 -27.28
C PRO A 28 -2.09 2.15 -25.94
N VAL A 29 -3.24 1.48 -25.90
CA VAL A 29 -3.66 0.68 -24.74
C VAL A 29 -2.75 -0.55 -24.72
N ILE A 30 -1.94 -0.67 -23.68
CA ILE A 30 -1.09 -1.84 -23.46
C ILE A 30 -2.01 -2.97 -22.98
N PRO A 31 -2.12 -4.09 -23.73
CA PRO A 31 -3.03 -5.17 -23.36
C PRO A 31 -2.51 -5.89 -22.13
N GLU A 32 -3.40 -6.22 -21.20
CA GLU A 32 -3.07 -6.96 -19.99
C GLU A 32 -2.47 -8.34 -20.33
N ARG A 33 -1.41 -8.72 -19.61
CA ARG A 33 -0.71 -10.00 -19.75
C ARG A 33 -1.20 -10.96 -18.68
N ASP A 34 -1.01 -12.25 -18.90
CA ASP A 34 -1.23 -13.24 -17.86
C ASP A 34 -0.30 -12.97 -16.66
N ARG A 35 -0.87 -12.90 -15.45
CA ARG A 35 -0.12 -12.58 -14.23
C ARG A 35 0.85 -13.69 -13.83
N THR A 36 0.51 -14.95 -14.10
CA THR A 36 1.37 -16.10 -13.78
C THR A 36 2.60 -16.11 -14.68
N GLU A 37 2.44 -15.81 -15.97
CA GLU A 37 3.56 -15.69 -16.91
C GLU A 37 4.43 -14.46 -16.59
N GLN A 38 3.81 -13.29 -16.37
CA GLN A 38 4.56 -12.06 -16.11
C GLN A 38 5.36 -12.12 -14.81
N GLN A 39 4.83 -12.74 -13.74
CA GLN A 39 5.56 -12.79 -12.48
C GLN A 39 6.83 -13.64 -12.54
N GLU A 40 6.89 -14.67 -13.41
CA GLU A 40 8.14 -15.41 -13.65
C GLU A 40 9.20 -14.54 -14.33
N GLU A 41 8.81 -13.67 -15.27
CA GLU A 41 9.71 -12.69 -15.89
C GLU A 41 10.23 -11.68 -14.86
N ASP A 42 9.32 -11.10 -14.08
CA ASP A 42 9.65 -10.12 -13.05
C ASP A 42 10.57 -10.73 -11.97
N LYS A 43 10.26 -11.95 -11.54
CA LYS A 43 11.07 -12.71 -10.58
C LYS A 43 12.51 -12.87 -11.06
N GLN A 44 12.71 -13.26 -12.33
CA GLN A 44 14.06 -13.41 -12.86
C GLN A 44 14.80 -12.06 -12.88
N LEU A 45 14.14 -10.97 -13.26
CA LEU A 45 14.74 -9.64 -13.25
C LEU A 45 15.14 -9.20 -11.83
N LEU A 46 14.33 -9.49 -10.83
CA LEU A 46 14.63 -9.19 -9.43
C LEU A 46 15.80 -10.04 -8.91
N ILE A 47 15.82 -11.35 -9.18
CA ILE A 47 16.93 -12.23 -8.79
C ILE A 47 18.23 -11.76 -9.45
N ASP A 48 18.21 -11.45 -10.75
CA ASP A 48 19.38 -10.93 -11.47
C ASP A 48 19.87 -9.62 -10.82
N TYR A 49 18.97 -8.73 -10.41
CA TYR A 49 19.34 -7.51 -9.69
C TYR A 49 20.01 -7.83 -8.35
N LEU A 50 19.41 -8.71 -7.54
CA LEU A 50 19.92 -9.08 -6.21
C LEU A 50 21.28 -9.79 -6.27
N GLU A 51 21.52 -10.60 -7.30
CA GLU A 51 22.78 -11.33 -7.51
C GLU A 51 23.92 -10.42 -8.03
N THR A 52 23.57 -9.32 -8.70
CA THR A 52 24.54 -8.42 -9.35
C THR A 52 24.75 -7.10 -8.63
N HIS A 53 24.01 -6.83 -7.56
CA HIS A 53 24.16 -5.60 -6.76
C HIS A 53 24.58 -5.92 -5.32
N TYR A 54 25.38 -5.02 -4.76
CA TYR A 54 25.81 -5.06 -3.37
C TYR A 54 25.43 -3.75 -2.67
N TYR A 55 25.43 -3.80 -1.34
CA TYR A 55 25.23 -2.63 -0.49
C TYR A 55 26.33 -2.50 0.56
N ASN A 56 26.49 -1.30 1.12
CA ASN A 56 27.42 -0.93 2.19
C ASN A 56 27.02 -1.51 3.56
N ALA A 57 26.90 -2.85 3.64
CA ALA A 57 26.38 -3.57 4.80
C ALA A 57 27.02 -3.20 6.14
N SER A 58 28.33 -2.95 6.17
CA SER A 58 29.05 -2.62 7.41
C SER A 58 28.57 -1.36 8.10
N ASP A 59 27.90 -0.45 7.38
CA ASP A 59 27.36 0.78 7.96
C ASP A 59 26.10 0.49 8.81
N PHE A 60 25.44 -0.65 8.55
CA PHE A 60 24.22 -1.10 9.22
C PHE A 60 24.48 -2.20 10.27
N ASP A 61 25.42 -3.12 10.01
CA ASP A 61 25.64 -4.29 10.89
C ASP A 61 27.12 -4.58 11.22
N GLY A 62 28.00 -3.61 10.98
CA GLY A 62 29.43 -3.74 11.27
C GLY A 62 29.79 -3.75 12.76
N THR A 63 31.07 -3.59 13.07
CA THR A 63 31.56 -3.62 14.47
C THR A 63 31.13 -2.43 15.33
N ASN A 64 30.65 -1.35 14.70
CA ASN A 64 30.10 -0.17 15.36
C ASN A 64 29.02 0.44 14.43
N PRO A 65 27.86 -0.24 14.30
CA PRO A 65 26.82 0.17 13.37
C PRO A 65 26.22 1.51 13.79
N ASN A 66 25.65 2.26 12.84
CA ASN A 66 24.87 3.45 13.15
C ASN A 66 23.73 3.05 14.12
N PRO A 67 23.63 3.63 15.33
CA PRO A 67 22.53 3.30 16.26
C PRO A 67 21.17 3.83 15.78
N ASN A 68 21.14 4.68 14.76
CA ASN A 68 19.93 5.20 14.15
C ASN A 68 20.10 5.27 12.62
N PRO A 69 20.15 4.10 11.93
CA PRO A 69 20.36 4.05 10.49
C PRO A 69 19.21 4.72 9.74
N SER A 70 19.49 5.18 8.51
CA SER A 70 18.45 5.70 7.62
C SER A 70 18.70 5.24 6.18
N ILE A 71 17.65 5.26 5.35
CA ILE A 71 17.77 5.09 3.89
C ILE A 71 18.74 6.07 3.22
N SER A 72 19.06 7.19 3.87
CA SER A 72 20.06 8.15 3.40
C SER A 72 21.50 7.64 3.53
N ASP A 73 21.75 6.68 4.42
CA ASP A 73 23.04 6.00 4.57
C ASP A 73 23.23 4.87 3.54
N LEU A 74 22.13 4.39 2.94
CA LEU A 74 22.15 3.23 2.04
C LEU A 74 22.71 3.57 0.66
N ILE A 75 23.70 2.79 0.23
CA ILE A 75 24.28 2.83 -1.11
C ILE A 75 24.18 1.45 -1.73
N ILE A 76 23.36 1.32 -2.78
CA ILE A 76 23.28 0.12 -3.61
C ILE A 76 24.10 0.35 -4.87
N THR A 77 25.02 -0.57 -5.18
CA THR A 77 25.93 -0.47 -6.33
C THR A 77 25.94 -1.77 -7.12
N LYS A 78 25.95 -1.65 -8.45
CA LYS A 78 26.13 -2.80 -9.35
C LYS A 78 27.57 -3.28 -9.30
N LEU A 79 27.77 -4.59 -9.19
CA LEU A 79 29.06 -5.22 -9.33
C LEU A 79 29.41 -5.37 -10.81
N GLU A 80 30.49 -4.73 -11.26
CA GLU A 80 30.92 -4.84 -12.66
C GLU A 80 31.67 -6.16 -12.91
N GLU A 81 31.65 -6.61 -14.17
CA GLU A 81 32.25 -7.89 -14.55
C GLU A 81 33.76 -7.91 -14.22
N GLY A 82 34.17 -8.91 -13.44
CA GLY A 82 35.57 -9.08 -13.02
C GLY A 82 35.97 -8.30 -11.77
N GLU A 83 35.06 -7.52 -11.19
CA GLU A 83 35.26 -6.91 -9.88
C GLU A 83 34.96 -7.89 -8.73
N SER A 84 35.52 -7.60 -7.56
CA SER A 84 35.18 -8.26 -6.31
C SER A 84 34.35 -7.33 -5.45
N VAL A 85 33.38 -7.86 -4.71
CA VAL A 85 32.61 -7.10 -3.72
C VAL A 85 33.57 -6.38 -2.76
N PRO A 86 33.47 -5.05 -2.60
CA PRO A 86 34.35 -4.28 -1.72
C PRO A 86 34.30 -4.75 -0.26
N GLU A 87 35.38 -4.51 0.49
CA GLU A 87 35.40 -4.73 1.94
C GLU A 87 34.30 -3.88 2.62
N GLY A 88 33.59 -4.47 3.59
CA GLY A 88 32.44 -3.84 4.24
C GLY A 88 31.12 -3.90 3.46
N SER A 89 31.14 -4.41 2.22
CA SER A 89 29.93 -4.60 1.41
C SER A 89 29.50 -6.07 1.33
N ARG A 90 28.22 -6.30 1.03
CA ARG A 90 27.67 -7.64 0.76
C ARG A 90 26.70 -7.60 -0.43
N LEU A 91 26.65 -8.68 -1.20
CA LEU A 91 25.65 -8.84 -2.26
C LEU A 91 24.25 -8.87 -1.64
N LEU A 92 23.29 -8.20 -2.28
CA LEU A 92 21.91 -8.13 -1.79
C LEU A 92 21.31 -9.53 -1.61
N VAL A 93 21.53 -10.44 -2.56
CA VAL A 93 21.00 -11.82 -2.52
C VAL A 93 21.37 -12.59 -1.24
N ASN A 94 22.44 -12.22 -0.54
CA ASN A 94 22.86 -12.91 0.68
C ASN A 94 22.02 -12.53 1.91
N ASP A 95 21.46 -11.32 1.93
CA ASP A 95 20.79 -10.76 3.11
C ASP A 95 19.31 -10.46 2.86
N THR A 96 18.86 -10.53 1.60
CA THR A 96 17.47 -10.27 1.25
C THR A 96 16.58 -11.43 1.70
N LEU A 97 15.51 -11.10 2.40
CA LEU A 97 14.44 -12.01 2.81
C LEU A 97 13.43 -12.18 1.68
N MET A 98 12.74 -13.31 1.66
CA MET A 98 11.67 -13.61 0.69
C MET A 98 10.41 -14.03 1.45
N LYS A 99 9.27 -13.52 1.00
CA LYS A 99 7.95 -14.03 1.40
C LYS A 99 7.07 -14.28 0.18
N LEU A 100 6.17 -15.26 0.33
CA LEU A 100 5.13 -15.54 -0.64
C LEU A 100 3.88 -14.74 -0.28
N VAL A 101 3.30 -14.07 -1.28
CA VAL A 101 2.05 -13.32 -1.14
C VAL A 101 1.10 -13.68 -2.27
N THR A 102 -0.20 -13.55 -2.04
CA THR A 102 -1.22 -13.71 -3.07
C THR A 102 -1.83 -12.34 -3.37
N PHE A 103 -2.06 -12.05 -4.64
CA PHE A 103 -2.79 -10.86 -5.09
C PHE A 103 -3.41 -11.15 -6.46
N ALA A 104 -4.66 -10.75 -6.67
CA ALA A 104 -5.39 -11.00 -7.92
C ALA A 104 -5.26 -12.48 -8.39
N GLU A 105 -5.58 -13.40 -7.47
CA GLU A 105 -5.53 -14.87 -7.64
C GLU A 105 -4.14 -15.43 -8.05
N THR A 106 -3.09 -14.61 -7.97
CA THR A 106 -1.73 -14.97 -8.39
C THR A 106 -0.78 -14.93 -7.20
N LYS A 107 0.12 -15.92 -7.12
CA LYS A 107 1.18 -15.96 -6.11
C LYS A 107 2.42 -15.25 -6.61
N TYR A 108 3.02 -14.44 -5.75
CA TYR A 108 4.24 -13.69 -6.00
C TYR A 108 5.28 -14.01 -4.94
N GLU A 109 6.55 -14.09 -5.36
CA GLU A 109 7.70 -13.93 -4.45
C GLU A 109 8.02 -12.44 -4.37
N VAL A 110 7.96 -11.88 -3.16
CA VAL A 110 8.42 -10.52 -2.88
C VAL A 110 9.63 -10.58 -1.98
N TYR A 111 10.63 -9.74 -2.30
CA TYR A 111 11.90 -9.72 -1.60
C TYR A 111 12.07 -8.40 -0.85
N TYR A 112 12.68 -8.45 0.33
CA TYR A 112 12.94 -7.25 1.13
C TYR A 112 14.20 -7.40 1.98
N LEU A 113 14.84 -6.28 2.28
CA LEU A 113 16.03 -6.21 3.12
C LEU A 113 15.69 -5.39 4.36
N ASP A 114 15.88 -5.98 5.54
CA ASP A 114 15.82 -5.28 6.81
C ASP A 114 17.22 -4.75 7.17
N LEU A 115 17.35 -3.44 7.16
CA LEU A 115 18.60 -2.72 7.43
C LEU A 115 18.74 -2.31 8.90
N ASN A 116 17.69 -2.48 9.72
CA ASN A 116 17.75 -2.21 11.14
C ASN A 116 17.14 -3.33 11.97
N THR A 117 17.87 -4.43 12.09
CA THR A 117 17.45 -5.59 12.89
C THR A 117 17.54 -5.34 14.41
N ASN A 118 17.97 -4.15 14.84
CA ASN A 118 18.12 -3.80 16.26
C ASN A 118 16.89 -3.07 16.83
N VAL A 119 15.86 -2.79 16.01
CA VAL A 119 14.60 -2.25 16.52
C VAL A 119 14.00 -3.22 17.54
N ASN A 120 13.47 -2.68 18.64
CA ASN A 120 12.79 -3.43 19.67
C ASN A 120 11.72 -4.35 19.03
N PRO A 121 11.79 -5.68 19.23
CA PRO A 121 10.80 -6.61 18.68
C PRO A 121 9.36 -6.33 19.14
N GLU A 122 9.20 -5.66 20.29
CA GLU A 122 7.92 -5.25 20.86
C GLU A 122 7.45 -3.86 20.39
N ALA A 123 8.25 -3.15 19.57
CA ALA A 123 7.79 -1.92 18.95
C ALA A 123 6.60 -2.22 18.02
N PRO A 124 5.65 -1.28 17.86
CA PRO A 124 4.50 -1.48 16.99
C PRO A 124 4.89 -1.82 15.55
N SER A 125 4.00 -2.56 14.89
CA SER A 125 4.07 -2.86 13.46
C SER A 125 2.71 -2.57 12.84
N PRO A 126 2.66 -1.88 11.70
CA PRO A 126 1.40 -1.61 11.04
C PRO A 126 0.81 -2.91 10.48
N THR A 127 -0.50 -3.00 10.48
CA THR A 127 -1.25 -3.93 9.63
C THR A 127 -1.23 -3.47 8.17
N PHE A 128 -1.81 -4.23 7.25
CA PHE A 128 -1.91 -3.83 5.84
C PHE A 128 -2.94 -2.71 5.59
N ALA A 129 -3.72 -2.35 6.60
CA ALA A 129 -4.79 -1.36 6.54
C ALA A 129 -4.46 -0.05 7.30
N ASP A 130 -3.34 0.00 8.00
CA ASP A 130 -3.01 1.12 8.89
C ASP A 130 -2.45 2.33 8.15
N ASN A 131 -2.52 3.48 8.82
CA ASN A 131 -1.75 4.65 8.45
C ASN A 131 -0.30 4.49 8.90
N VAL A 132 0.65 4.90 8.06
CA VAL A 132 2.10 4.88 8.34
C VAL A 132 2.74 6.23 8.09
N VAL A 133 3.73 6.59 8.91
CA VAL A 133 4.57 7.78 8.74
C VAL A 133 5.95 7.35 8.25
N VAL A 134 6.34 7.78 7.06
CA VAL A 134 7.54 7.30 6.39
C VAL A 134 8.34 8.41 5.71
N ASN A 135 9.64 8.19 5.56
CA ASN A 135 10.43 8.74 4.46
C ASN A 135 10.68 7.63 3.44
N TYR A 136 10.77 7.95 2.15
CA TYR A 136 10.99 6.93 1.13
C TYR A 136 11.63 7.47 -0.15
N GLU A 137 12.19 6.55 -0.94
CA GLU A 137 12.61 6.79 -2.32
C GLU A 137 12.27 5.56 -3.16
N GLY A 138 11.53 5.78 -4.25
CA GLY A 138 11.16 4.77 -5.25
C GLY A 138 12.00 4.92 -6.51
N PHE A 139 12.59 3.83 -6.97
CA PHE A 139 13.42 3.79 -8.17
C PHE A 139 13.28 2.48 -8.95
N THR A 140 13.55 2.54 -10.24
CA THR A 140 13.55 1.39 -11.14
C THR A 140 14.85 0.58 -11.02
N LEU A 141 14.88 -0.64 -11.58
CA LEU A 141 16.08 -1.51 -11.61
C LEU A 141 17.29 -0.88 -12.35
N ASP A 142 17.07 0.16 -13.16
CA ASP A 142 18.14 0.95 -13.79
C ASP A 142 18.49 2.24 -13.01
N ASN A 143 18.14 2.29 -11.72
CA ASN A 143 18.43 3.36 -10.76
C ASN A 143 17.83 4.72 -11.14
N LYS A 144 16.69 4.75 -11.84
CA LYS A 144 15.95 6.00 -12.08
C LYS A 144 14.93 6.21 -10.96
N VAL A 145 15.15 7.24 -10.16
CA VAL A 145 14.19 7.69 -9.15
C VAL A 145 12.94 8.21 -9.87
N PHE A 146 11.77 7.71 -9.47
CA PHE A 146 10.46 8.15 -9.98
C PHE A 146 9.65 8.91 -8.93
N ASP A 147 9.89 8.67 -7.63
CA ASP A 147 9.21 9.35 -6.53
C ASP A 147 10.04 9.32 -5.25
N SER A 148 9.89 10.31 -4.37
CA SER A 148 10.53 10.34 -3.06
C SER A 148 9.94 11.38 -2.10
N ALA A 149 10.09 11.11 -0.81
CA ALA A 149 9.84 12.03 0.27
C ALA A 149 10.99 11.98 1.28
N ALA A 150 11.73 13.09 1.38
CA ALA A 150 12.83 13.27 2.35
C ALA A 150 12.37 13.89 3.68
N THR A 151 11.12 14.34 3.74
CA THR A 151 10.44 14.80 4.96
C THR A 151 9.29 13.85 5.26
N PRO A 152 9.04 13.48 6.53
CA PRO A 152 8.04 12.46 6.84
C PRO A 152 6.68 12.76 6.25
N VAL A 153 6.08 11.75 5.61
CA VAL A 153 4.73 11.80 5.04
C VAL A 153 3.89 10.67 5.62
N THR A 154 2.61 10.95 5.81
CA THR A 154 1.62 9.95 6.22
C THR A 154 0.96 9.34 4.99
N PHE A 155 0.89 8.02 4.95
CA PHE A 155 0.10 7.27 3.97
C PHE A 155 -0.86 6.34 4.69
N ASP A 156 -2.07 6.25 4.15
CA ASP A 156 -2.97 5.15 4.40
C ASP A 156 -2.54 3.98 3.51
N LEU A 157 -2.16 2.85 4.12
CA LEU A 157 -1.67 1.69 3.37
C LEU A 157 -2.73 1.13 2.42
N THR A 158 -4.03 1.25 2.72
CA THR A 158 -5.11 0.77 1.83
C THR A 158 -5.08 1.47 0.46
N SER A 159 -4.57 2.69 0.41
CA SER A 159 -4.47 3.52 -0.79
C SER A 159 -3.22 3.27 -1.64
N LEU A 160 -2.26 2.48 -1.12
CA LEU A 160 -0.99 2.20 -1.78
C LEU A 160 -1.00 0.91 -2.61
N ILE A 161 0.01 0.74 -3.46
CA ILE A 161 0.19 -0.49 -4.23
C ILE A 161 0.32 -1.72 -3.30
N PRO A 162 -0.09 -2.93 -3.75
CA PRO A 162 -0.03 -4.15 -2.95
C PRO A 162 1.35 -4.42 -2.33
N GLY A 163 2.45 -4.09 -3.03
CA GLY A 163 3.79 -4.26 -2.50
C GLY A 163 4.05 -3.54 -1.17
N TRP A 164 3.51 -2.32 -0.98
CA TRP A 164 3.59 -1.60 0.29
C TRP A 164 2.78 -2.32 1.38
N ARG A 165 1.51 -2.62 1.10
CA ARG A 165 0.59 -3.31 2.02
C ARG A 165 1.11 -4.66 2.50
N LYS A 166 1.81 -5.41 1.63
CA LYS A 166 2.29 -6.76 1.97
C LYS A 166 3.70 -6.81 2.57
N VAL A 167 4.50 -5.75 2.45
CA VAL A 167 5.91 -5.74 2.94
C VAL A 167 6.12 -4.86 4.16
N VAL A 168 5.50 -3.67 4.23
CA VAL A 168 5.67 -2.75 5.37
C VAL A 168 5.30 -3.39 6.73
N PRO A 169 4.28 -4.27 6.83
CA PRO A 169 3.98 -5.00 8.08
C PRO A 169 5.09 -5.94 8.58
N GLU A 170 6.14 -6.19 7.79
CA GLU A 170 7.32 -6.94 8.24
C GLU A 170 8.28 -6.09 9.08
N PHE A 171 8.04 -4.77 9.16
CA PHE A 171 8.90 -3.80 9.83
C PHE A 171 8.24 -3.25 11.09
N ARG A 172 9.06 -2.66 11.96
CA ARG A 172 8.66 -2.03 13.22
C ARG A 172 8.88 -0.52 13.18
N THR A 173 8.03 0.22 13.87
CA THR A 173 8.13 1.68 13.98
C THR A 173 9.29 2.11 14.87
N ALA A 174 9.55 3.42 14.94
CA ALA A 174 10.48 4.00 15.89
C ALA A 174 10.16 3.59 17.33
N GLU A 175 11.20 3.38 18.13
CA GLU A 175 11.06 3.10 19.57
C GLU A 175 10.68 4.35 20.37
N ASP A 176 11.18 5.50 19.93
CA ASP A 176 10.98 6.78 20.61
C ASP A 176 11.15 7.92 19.59
N PHE A 177 10.77 9.13 20.01
CA PHE A 177 10.97 10.34 19.23
C PHE A 177 11.30 11.53 20.12
N VAL A 178 12.00 12.51 19.53
CA VAL A 178 12.37 13.75 20.20
C VAL A 178 11.79 14.92 19.42
N GLU A 179 10.93 15.70 20.07
CA GLU A 179 10.48 16.98 19.53
C GLU A 179 11.56 18.05 19.74
N ASN A 180 12.00 18.66 18.64
CA ASN A 180 13.02 19.69 18.65
C ASN A 180 12.42 21.08 18.86
N GLU A 181 13.22 22.04 19.35
CA GLU A 181 12.79 23.42 19.59
C GLU A 181 12.33 24.15 18.31
N ASP A 182 12.74 23.67 17.13
CA ASP A 182 12.35 24.22 15.83
C ASP A 182 11.05 23.61 15.26
N GLY A 183 10.41 22.69 16.00
CA GLY A 183 9.19 22.00 15.60
C GLY A 183 9.40 20.78 14.70
N THR A 184 10.66 20.38 14.45
CA THR A 184 10.96 19.09 13.81
C THR A 184 10.91 17.94 14.83
N VAL A 185 10.82 16.72 14.33
CA VAL A 185 10.81 15.50 15.14
C VAL A 185 11.93 14.58 14.66
N ASP A 186 12.77 14.15 15.60
CA ASP A 186 13.77 13.12 15.36
C ASP A 186 13.22 11.78 15.86
N PHE A 187 13.22 10.76 15.00
CA PHE A 187 12.83 9.41 15.36
C PHE A 187 14.06 8.59 15.74
N LEU A 188 13.92 7.74 16.75
CA LEU A 188 15.00 6.92 17.30
C LEU A 188 14.73 5.43 17.05
N ASN A 189 15.75 4.74 16.53
CA ASN A 189 15.78 3.31 16.25
C ASN A 189 14.53 2.84 15.52
N HIS A 190 14.30 3.40 14.33
CA HIS A 190 13.14 3.09 13.48
C HIS A 190 13.45 1.99 12.46
N GLY A 191 12.41 1.38 11.90
CA GLY A 191 12.56 0.37 10.85
C GLY A 191 13.14 0.99 9.58
N VAL A 192 14.16 0.37 9.00
CA VAL A 192 14.77 0.80 7.74
C VAL A 192 14.71 -0.36 6.76
N GLY A 193 14.01 -0.16 5.66
CA GLY A 193 13.69 -1.24 4.73
C GLY A 193 14.03 -0.93 3.30
N VAL A 194 14.30 -1.99 2.54
CA VAL A 194 14.26 -1.98 1.06
C VAL A 194 13.32 -3.08 0.63
N MET A 195 12.45 -2.81 -0.33
CA MET A 195 11.56 -3.80 -0.93
C MET A 195 11.70 -3.83 -2.44
N PHE A 196 11.70 -5.03 -3.00
CA PHE A 196 11.88 -5.33 -4.41
C PHE A 196 10.58 -5.94 -4.93
N ILE A 197 9.82 -5.16 -5.69
CA ILE A 197 8.42 -5.42 -5.96
C ILE A 197 8.23 -5.82 -7.43
N PRO A 198 7.67 -7.01 -7.73
CA PRO A 198 7.31 -7.38 -9.10
C PRO A 198 6.19 -6.47 -9.62
N SER A 199 6.10 -6.32 -10.95
CA SER A 199 5.15 -5.38 -11.56
C SER A 199 3.69 -5.69 -11.21
N GLY A 200 3.35 -6.96 -10.97
CA GLY A 200 2.00 -7.40 -10.58
C GLY A 200 1.54 -6.94 -9.20
N LEU A 201 2.48 -6.60 -8.30
CA LEU A 201 2.24 -5.98 -6.99
C LEU A 201 2.49 -4.46 -7.01
N ALA A 202 2.73 -3.90 -8.20
CA ALA A 202 2.95 -2.50 -8.47
C ALA A 202 1.96 -2.01 -9.55
N TYR A 203 2.45 -1.43 -10.64
CA TYR A 203 1.62 -0.76 -11.65
C TYR A 203 1.26 -1.63 -12.87
N PHE A 204 1.71 -2.90 -12.90
CA PHE A 204 1.43 -3.91 -13.93
C PHE A 204 1.32 -3.34 -15.36
N SER A 205 0.21 -3.58 -16.06
CA SER A 205 -0.04 -3.12 -17.43
C SER A 205 -0.23 -1.61 -17.58
N SER A 206 -0.70 -0.95 -16.53
CA SER A 206 -0.97 0.50 -16.53
C SER A 206 0.31 1.31 -16.66
N GLY A 207 1.36 0.91 -15.92
CA GLY A 207 2.51 1.77 -15.68
C GLY A 207 2.11 3.11 -15.04
N THR A 208 3.06 4.03 -14.89
CA THR A 208 2.80 5.41 -14.48
C THR A 208 3.95 6.32 -14.91
N ALA A 209 3.90 7.61 -14.59
CA ALA A 209 4.96 8.55 -14.92
C ALA A 209 6.31 8.07 -14.36
N GLY A 210 7.28 7.82 -15.25
CA GLY A 210 8.61 7.32 -14.87
C GLY A 210 8.71 5.79 -14.70
N ILE A 211 7.58 5.06 -14.72
CA ILE A 211 7.53 3.61 -14.55
C ILE A 211 6.86 2.96 -15.76
N PRO A 212 7.63 2.30 -16.65
CA PRO A 212 7.03 1.58 -17.78
C PRO A 212 6.10 0.45 -17.31
N ALA A 213 5.12 0.10 -18.14
CA ALA A 213 4.31 -1.09 -17.91
C ALA A 213 5.19 -2.35 -17.74
N TYR A 214 4.75 -3.25 -16.88
CA TYR A 214 5.42 -4.52 -16.53
C TYR A 214 6.84 -4.32 -15.99
N SER A 215 7.09 -3.22 -15.28
CA SER A 215 8.39 -2.97 -14.66
C SER A 215 8.35 -3.34 -13.17
N PRO A 216 9.26 -4.21 -12.70
CA PRO A 216 9.58 -4.31 -11.30
C PRO A 216 10.16 -2.99 -10.79
N ILE A 217 9.93 -2.68 -9.53
CA ILE A 217 10.37 -1.44 -8.88
C ILE A 217 10.96 -1.72 -7.50
N ILE A 218 11.75 -0.78 -7.02
CA ILE A 218 12.38 -0.85 -5.70
C ILE A 218 11.94 0.37 -4.91
N PHE A 219 11.63 0.17 -3.64
CA PHE A 219 11.50 1.24 -2.68
C PHE A 219 12.48 1.01 -1.54
N LYS A 220 13.12 2.08 -1.08
CA LYS A 220 13.71 2.12 0.26
C LYS A 220 12.89 3.07 1.12
N PHE A 221 12.70 2.74 2.39
CA PHE A 221 11.92 3.55 3.32
C PHE A 221 12.48 3.52 4.75
N ASP A 222 12.27 4.63 5.46
CA ASP A 222 12.33 4.70 6.92
C ASP A 222 10.87 4.65 7.44
N LEU A 223 10.56 3.74 8.37
CA LEU A 223 9.23 3.59 8.99
C LEU A 223 9.22 4.17 10.41
N TYR A 224 8.62 5.33 10.58
CA TYR A 224 8.68 6.08 11.83
C TYR A 224 7.55 5.77 12.79
N GLN A 225 6.30 5.82 12.32
CA GLN A 225 5.11 5.64 13.17
C GLN A 225 4.01 4.93 12.40
N MET A 226 3.01 4.45 13.14
CA MET A 226 1.76 3.91 12.62
C MET A 226 0.58 4.45 13.46
N SER A 227 -0.61 4.46 12.86
CA SER A 227 -1.89 4.54 13.58
C SER A 227 -2.85 3.50 13.00
N GLU A 228 -3.43 2.69 13.89
CA GLU A 228 -4.45 1.70 13.50
C GLU A 228 -5.65 2.45 12.93
N ASN A 229 -6.16 1.95 11.81
CA ASN A 229 -7.31 2.54 11.14
C ASN A 229 -8.59 1.80 11.50
N ASP A 230 -9.64 2.59 11.62
CA ASP A 230 -11.06 2.27 11.67
C ASP A 230 -11.67 3.37 10.77
N HIS A 231 -11.90 3.03 9.51
CA HIS A 231 -12.09 4.02 8.45
C HIS A 231 -13.50 4.60 8.40
N ASP A 232 -14.48 3.86 8.91
CA ASP A 232 -15.89 4.18 8.96
C ASP A 232 -16.37 4.53 10.39
N GLU A 233 -15.47 4.39 11.39
CA GLU A 233 -15.61 4.79 12.79
C GLU A 233 -16.65 3.96 13.56
N ASP A 234 -16.67 2.65 13.32
CA ASP A 234 -17.65 1.72 13.90
C ASP A 234 -17.11 0.86 15.07
N ASN A 235 -15.85 1.09 15.48
CA ASN A 235 -15.06 0.33 16.46
C ASN A 235 -14.56 -1.05 16.02
N VAL A 236 -14.63 -1.38 14.74
CA VAL A 236 -13.94 -2.52 14.14
C VAL A 236 -12.69 -2.01 13.41
N PRO A 237 -11.47 -2.40 13.86
CA PRO A 237 -10.27 -2.02 13.13
C PRO A 237 -10.28 -2.59 11.71
N SER A 238 -9.95 -1.78 10.70
CA SER A 238 -10.17 -2.13 9.29
C SER A 238 -9.43 -3.35 8.79
N TYR A 239 -8.36 -3.79 9.43
CA TYR A 239 -7.69 -5.04 9.06
C TYR A 239 -8.48 -6.29 9.50
N LYS A 240 -9.43 -6.16 10.44
CA LYS A 240 -10.29 -7.26 10.89
C LYS A 240 -11.46 -7.51 9.94
N GLU A 241 -11.73 -6.57 9.05
CA GLU A 241 -12.80 -6.60 8.04
C GLU A 241 -12.33 -7.24 6.72
N ASP A 242 -11.13 -7.83 6.72
CA ASP A 242 -10.66 -8.79 5.71
C ASP A 242 -11.32 -10.15 5.98
N ILE A 243 -12.57 -10.29 5.55
CA ILE A 243 -13.44 -11.42 5.90
C ILE A 243 -12.89 -12.75 5.37
N ASP A 244 -12.33 -12.75 4.15
CA ASP A 244 -11.78 -13.96 3.54
C ASP A 244 -10.29 -14.22 3.87
N GLY A 245 -9.60 -13.23 4.45
CA GLY A 245 -8.22 -13.33 4.91
C GLY A 245 -7.17 -13.26 3.80
N ASP A 246 -7.50 -12.72 2.62
CA ASP A 246 -6.57 -12.51 1.51
C ASP A 246 -5.79 -11.17 1.61
N GLY A 247 -6.21 -10.31 2.53
CA GLY A 247 -5.64 -9.00 2.83
C GLY A 247 -5.99 -7.95 1.80
N GLU A 248 -7.18 -8.01 1.20
CA GLU A 248 -7.65 -7.14 0.11
C GLU A 248 -8.96 -6.37 0.33
N LEU A 249 -9.40 -6.07 1.56
CA LEU A 249 -10.54 -5.22 2.00
C LEU A 249 -11.55 -4.69 0.96
N THR A 250 -11.08 -3.99 -0.07
CA THR A 250 -11.89 -3.48 -1.19
C THR A 250 -12.75 -4.52 -1.93
N ASN A 251 -12.55 -5.83 -1.71
CA ASN A 251 -13.36 -6.91 -2.27
C ASN A 251 -14.25 -7.62 -1.24
N ASP A 252 -14.14 -7.30 0.04
CA ASP A 252 -15.04 -7.76 1.11
C ASP A 252 -16.23 -6.79 1.17
N ASP A 253 -17.44 -7.31 0.91
CA ASP A 253 -18.70 -6.58 0.74
C ASP A 253 -19.82 -7.55 1.14
N THR A 254 -20.14 -7.56 2.43
CA THR A 254 -20.96 -8.57 3.10
C THR A 254 -22.42 -8.51 2.66
N ASP A 255 -23.00 -7.33 2.49
CA ASP A 255 -24.38 -7.13 2.05
C ASP A 255 -24.56 -7.01 0.52
N GLY A 256 -23.47 -6.75 -0.22
CA GLY A 256 -23.42 -6.67 -1.67
C GLY A 256 -23.85 -5.31 -2.24
N ASP A 257 -23.83 -4.23 -1.45
CA ASP A 257 -24.22 -2.89 -1.87
C ASP A 257 -23.12 -2.13 -2.65
N ARG A 258 -21.89 -2.67 -2.64
CA ARG A 258 -20.64 -2.18 -3.28
C ARG A 258 -19.85 -1.15 -2.48
N ILE A 259 -20.20 -0.93 -1.22
CA ILE A 259 -19.32 -0.30 -0.24
C ILE A 259 -18.60 -1.45 0.45
N PRO A 260 -17.26 -1.49 0.41
CA PRO A 260 -16.54 -2.53 1.14
C PRO A 260 -16.75 -2.37 2.65
N ASP A 261 -16.78 -3.49 3.39
CA ASP A 261 -17.10 -3.55 4.83
C ASP A 261 -16.35 -2.47 5.63
N PHE A 262 -15.03 -2.37 5.44
CA PHE A 262 -14.21 -1.34 6.12
C PHE A 262 -14.53 0.14 5.82
N PHE A 263 -15.47 0.42 4.92
CA PHE A 263 -16.00 1.75 4.64
C PHE A 263 -17.53 1.83 4.82
N ASP A 264 -18.17 0.77 5.31
CA ASP A 264 -19.61 0.64 5.50
C ASP A 264 -20.00 0.47 6.98
N PRO A 265 -20.58 1.50 7.61
CA PRO A 265 -21.00 1.38 9.01
C PRO A 265 -22.13 0.37 9.31
N ASP A 266 -22.71 -0.30 8.31
CA ASP A 266 -23.81 -1.29 8.38
C ASP A 266 -23.47 -2.49 7.47
N ASP A 267 -22.34 -3.15 7.74
CA ASP A 267 -21.71 -4.21 6.94
C ASP A 267 -22.65 -5.28 6.37
N ASP A 268 -23.65 -5.71 7.14
CA ASP A 268 -24.59 -6.76 6.73
C ASP A 268 -25.92 -6.23 6.17
N GLY A 269 -26.10 -4.91 6.17
CA GLY A 269 -27.26 -4.22 5.61
C GLY A 269 -28.57 -4.51 6.33
N ASP A 270 -28.54 -4.91 7.60
CA ASP A 270 -29.74 -5.21 8.38
C ASP A 270 -30.44 -3.96 8.94
N GLY A 271 -29.75 -2.81 8.87
CA GLY A 271 -30.23 -1.50 9.29
C GLY A 271 -29.82 -1.12 10.71
N VAL A 272 -28.95 -1.88 11.35
CA VAL A 272 -28.29 -1.57 12.62
C VAL A 272 -26.81 -1.43 12.38
N ASN A 273 -26.28 -0.20 12.52
CA ASN A 273 -24.84 -0.02 12.33
C ASN A 273 -24.01 -0.94 13.25
N THR A 274 -22.88 -1.44 12.75
CA THR A 274 -21.92 -2.35 13.42
C THR A 274 -21.60 -1.92 14.86
N ILE A 275 -21.32 -0.63 15.07
CA ILE A 275 -21.03 -0.07 16.42
C ILE A 275 -22.17 -0.27 17.44
N ASN A 276 -23.40 -0.41 16.96
CA ASN A 276 -24.57 -0.56 17.81
C ASN A 276 -24.95 -2.03 18.05
N GLU A 277 -24.25 -2.97 17.43
CA GLU A 277 -24.40 -4.41 17.64
C GLU A 277 -23.40 -4.98 18.66
N ASP A 278 -22.59 -4.10 19.24
CA ASP A 278 -21.85 -4.31 20.48
C ASP A 278 -22.84 -4.38 21.67
N LEU A 279 -23.32 -5.59 21.97
CA LEU A 279 -24.42 -5.84 22.91
C LEU A 279 -23.94 -6.40 24.26
N ASP A 280 -22.68 -6.78 24.36
CA ASP A 280 -22.13 -7.37 25.55
C ASP A 280 -21.76 -6.29 26.61
N GLY A 281 -20.95 -6.63 27.61
CA GLY A 281 -20.55 -5.67 28.63
C GLY A 281 -21.47 -5.48 29.85
N PRO A 282 -20.97 -4.80 30.90
CA PRO A 282 -21.58 -4.79 32.24
C PRO A 282 -22.82 -3.88 32.39
N ASP A 283 -23.07 -2.99 31.44
CA ASP A 283 -24.17 -2.02 31.48
C ASP A 283 -25.14 -2.11 30.29
N GLY A 284 -24.97 -3.13 29.43
CA GLY A 284 -25.81 -3.37 28.25
C GLY A 284 -25.64 -2.29 27.17
N LYS A 285 -24.43 -1.76 27.06
CA LYS A 285 -24.03 -0.73 26.10
C LYS A 285 -22.80 -1.16 25.28
N GLY A 286 -22.43 -2.44 25.35
CA GLY A 286 -21.23 -2.95 24.71
C GLY A 286 -19.97 -2.84 25.56
N ASP A 287 -18.92 -3.57 25.18
CA ASP A 287 -17.57 -3.46 25.75
C ASP A 287 -16.58 -2.68 24.87
N GLY A 288 -17.04 -2.21 23.70
CA GLY A 288 -16.28 -1.47 22.71
C GLY A 288 -15.67 -2.34 21.62
N ASP A 289 -16.04 -3.61 21.51
CA ASP A 289 -15.51 -4.56 20.52
C ASP A 289 -16.63 -5.39 19.86
N PRO A 290 -17.28 -4.88 18.79
CA PRO A 290 -18.31 -5.62 18.06
C PRO A 290 -17.84 -6.99 17.55
N THR A 291 -16.52 -7.20 17.41
CA THR A 291 -15.97 -8.43 16.85
C THR A 291 -16.13 -9.66 17.74
N ASN A 292 -16.50 -9.46 19.02
CA ASN A 292 -16.71 -10.53 19.97
C ASN A 292 -18.20 -10.85 20.25
N ASP A 293 -19.12 -10.07 19.68
CA ASP A 293 -20.56 -10.23 19.77
C ASP A 293 -21.06 -11.25 18.74
N ILE A 294 -21.10 -12.52 19.14
CA ILE A 294 -21.38 -13.63 18.22
C ILE A 294 -22.88 -14.01 18.22
N GLY A 295 -23.48 -13.98 17.03
CA GLY A 295 -24.85 -14.42 16.74
C GLY A 295 -25.08 -15.92 16.96
N LYS A 296 -26.36 -16.34 16.89
CA LYS A 296 -26.75 -17.74 17.21
C LYS A 296 -26.17 -18.77 16.25
N ASN A 297 -25.83 -18.37 15.03
CA ASN A 297 -25.23 -19.21 13.99
C ASN A 297 -23.69 -19.27 14.07
N GLY A 298 -23.06 -18.49 14.96
CA GLY A 298 -21.61 -18.44 15.13
C GLY A 298 -20.90 -17.39 14.28
N ILE A 299 -21.63 -16.53 13.57
CA ILE A 299 -21.12 -15.36 12.84
C ILE A 299 -21.16 -14.16 13.80
N PRO A 300 -20.18 -13.24 13.78
CA PRO A 300 -20.32 -11.95 14.46
C PRO A 300 -21.62 -11.25 14.05
N LYS A 301 -22.27 -10.55 14.98
CA LYS A 301 -23.59 -9.95 14.74
C LYS A 301 -23.59 -8.99 13.56
N TYR A 302 -22.57 -8.12 13.51
CA TYR A 302 -22.36 -7.16 12.41
C TYR A 302 -22.10 -7.75 11.03
N LEU A 303 -21.99 -9.07 10.91
CA LEU A 303 -21.86 -9.78 9.64
C LEU A 303 -23.04 -10.74 9.38
N ASP A 304 -24.12 -10.64 10.17
CA ASP A 304 -25.24 -11.57 10.16
C ASP A 304 -26.59 -10.85 10.06
N PRO A 305 -27.17 -10.73 8.84
CA PRO A 305 -28.36 -9.92 8.60
C PRO A 305 -29.65 -10.46 9.25
N GLU A 306 -29.56 -11.55 9.99
CA GLU A 306 -30.63 -12.07 10.86
C GLU A 306 -30.56 -11.55 12.31
N GLU A 307 -29.48 -10.88 12.73
CA GLU A 307 -29.18 -10.48 14.12
C GLU A 307 -29.38 -8.98 14.41
N THR A 308 -30.52 -8.42 14.02
CA THR A 308 -30.95 -7.00 14.16
C THR A 308 -31.11 -6.42 15.59
N GLU A 309 -30.41 -6.95 16.59
CA GLU A 309 -30.45 -6.46 17.97
C GLU A 309 -29.50 -5.27 18.14
N SER A 310 -29.96 -4.18 18.76
CA SER A 310 -29.17 -2.95 18.91
C SER A 310 -29.04 -2.48 20.36
N ASN A 311 -27.88 -1.93 20.72
CA ASN A 311 -27.64 -1.25 21.99
C ASN A 311 -28.25 0.17 22.05
N LEU A 312 -28.77 0.67 20.91
CA LEU A 312 -29.57 1.89 20.85
C LEU A 312 -31.04 1.58 21.17
N ASN A 313 -31.58 2.26 22.18
CA ASN A 313 -32.99 2.15 22.59
C ASN A 313 -33.93 3.01 21.74
#